data_AF-A0A537MX38-F1
#
_entry.id   AF-A0A537MX38-F1
#
_cell.length_a   1.000
_cell.length_b   1.000
_cell.length_c   1.000
_cell.angle_alpha   90.00
_cell.angle_beta   90.00
_cell.angle_gamma   90.00
#
_symmetry.space_group_name_H-M   'P 1'
#
loop_
_entity.id
_entity.type
_entity.pdbx_description
1 polymer ?
#
loop_
_entity_poly.entity_id
_entity_poly.type
_entity_poly.pdbx_seq_one_letter_code
_entity_poly.pdbx_strand_id
1 'polypeptide(L)'
;MSSRASIWDEARRDPALLLWVLAAALVLYVFITGGYLIAVLHFAAIYAIFVTGLNIFMGYAGQVSFGHNAFAAISGYTSAVLTAKHGWEPLAAAA
;
A
#
# COMPACT_ATOMS: atom_id res chain seq x y z
N MET A 1 -48.86 -11.29 12.56
CA MET A 1 -47.82 -11.82 13.47
C MET A 1 -46.54 -12.05 12.69
N SER A 2 -45.65 -11.04 12.77
CA SER A 2 -44.20 -11.03 12.58
C SER A 2 -43.51 -12.33 12.12
N SER A 3 -43.27 -12.46 10.81
CA SER A 3 -42.21 -13.34 10.29
C SER A 3 -40.88 -12.59 10.39
N ARG A 4 -40.11 -12.87 11.46
CA ARG A 4 -38.72 -12.42 11.61
C ARG A 4 -37.88 -13.29 10.68
N ALA A 5 -37.92 -13.03 9.37
CA ALA A 5 -36.89 -13.53 8.47
C ALA A 5 -35.56 -13.05 9.05
N SER A 6 -34.84 -14.04 9.54
CA SER A 6 -33.70 -13.89 10.43
C SER A 6 -32.59 -13.22 9.62
N ILE A 7 -32.15 -12.03 10.04
CA ILE A 7 -30.94 -11.34 9.55
C ILE A 7 -29.71 -12.27 9.47
N TRP A 8 -29.75 -13.39 10.19
CA TRP A 8 -28.74 -14.44 10.23
C TRP A 8 -28.77 -15.37 9.00
N ASP A 9 -29.86 -15.44 8.24
CA ASP A 9 -29.97 -16.28 7.03
C ASP A 9 -29.34 -15.60 5.80
N GLU A 10 -29.45 -14.27 5.70
CA GLU A 10 -28.82 -13.48 4.63
C GLU A 10 -27.28 -13.44 4.81
N ALA A 11 -26.82 -13.22 6.05
CA ALA A 11 -25.41 -13.19 6.40
C ALA A 11 -24.68 -14.53 6.15
N ARG A 12 -25.43 -15.64 6.04
CA ARG A 12 -24.88 -16.98 5.83
C ARG A 12 -24.58 -17.30 4.36
N ARG A 13 -25.03 -16.46 3.41
CA ARG A 13 -24.90 -16.71 1.96
C ARG A 13 -24.05 -15.70 1.20
N ASP A 14 -23.63 -14.60 1.82
CA ASP A 14 -22.80 -13.61 1.16
C ASP A 14 -21.31 -13.97 1.22
N PRO A 15 -20.69 -14.38 0.10
CA PRO A 15 -19.26 -14.66 0.08
C PRO A 15 -18.43 -13.42 0.47
N ALA A 16 -18.97 -12.22 0.27
CA ALA A 16 -18.35 -10.97 0.70
C ALA A 16 -18.15 -10.88 2.22
N LEU A 17 -19.12 -11.31 3.03
CA LEU A 17 -18.97 -11.29 4.49
C LEU A 17 -17.88 -12.24 4.96
N LEU A 18 -17.80 -13.43 4.34
CA LEU A 18 -16.71 -14.38 4.58
C LEU A 18 -15.34 -13.77 4.27
N LEU A 19 -15.22 -13.06 3.14
CA LEU A 19 -13.98 -12.38 2.76
C LEU A 19 -13.58 -11.29 3.76
N TRP A 20 -14.53 -10.49 4.25
CA TRP A 20 -14.25 -9.47 5.26
C TRP A 20 -13.81 -10.06 6.60
N VAL A 21 -14.46 -11.15 7.04
CA VAL A 21 -14.09 -11.85 8.28
C VAL A 21 -12.69 -12.46 8.16
N LEU A 22 -12.37 -13.07 7.03
CA LEU A 22 -11.03 -13.64 6.77
C LEU A 22 -9.95 -12.56 6.73
N ALA A 23 -10.23 -11.42 6.09
CA ALA A 23 -9.30 -10.29 6.06
C ALA A 23 -9.04 -9.74 7.47
N ALA A 24 -10.09 -9.57 8.28
CA ALA A 24 -9.95 -9.11 9.66
C ALA A 24 -9.15 -10.10 10.53
N ALA A 25 -9.39 -11.40 10.38
CA ALA A 25 -8.65 -12.44 11.09
C ALA A 25 -7.15 -12.45 10.71
N LEU A 26 -6.83 -12.25 9.43
CA LEU A 26 -5.44 -12.16 8.96
C LEU A 26 -4.73 -10.93 9.54
N VAL A 27 -5.39 -9.78 9.55
CA VAL A 27 -4.84 -8.55 10.14
C VAL A 27 -4.57 -8.76 11.63
N LEU A 28 -5.52 -9.32 12.37
CA LEU A 28 -5.36 -9.61 13.80
C LEU A 28 -4.20 -10.59 14.05
N TYR A 29 -4.08 -11.64 13.23
CA TYR A 29 -2.98 -12.59 13.31
C TYR A 29 -1.61 -11.89 13.17
N VAL A 30 -1.47 -11.00 12.18
CA VAL A 30 -0.24 -10.23 11.97
C VAL A 30 0.14 -9.39 13.20
N PHE A 31 -0.84 -8.73 13.83
CA PHE A 31 -0.60 -7.95 15.05
C PHE A 31 -0.18 -8.80 16.25
N ILE A 32 -0.67 -10.04 16.35
CA ILE A 32 -0.28 -10.96 17.43
C ILE A 32 1.12 -11.54 17.19
N THR A 33 1.44 -11.95 15.95
CA THR A 33 2.75 -12.53 15.62
C THR A 33 3.89 -11.49 15.60
N GLY A 34 3.60 -10.24 15.25
CA GLY A 34 4.59 -9.16 15.22
C GLY A 34 5.76 -9.41 14.26
N GLY A 35 6.86 -8.68 14.46
CA GLY A 35 8.09 -8.85 13.69
C GLY A 35 7.96 -8.49 12.21
N TYR A 36 8.57 -9.27 11.32
CA TYR A 36 8.61 -8.99 9.88
C TYR A 36 7.22 -8.78 9.26
N LEU A 37 6.20 -9.54 9.70
CA LEU A 37 4.83 -9.41 9.19
C LEU A 37 4.23 -8.03 9.47
N ILE A 38 4.59 -7.39 10.60
CA ILE A 38 4.14 -6.02 10.89
C ILE A 38 4.75 -5.02 9.89
N ALA A 39 6.01 -5.22 9.50
CA ALA A 39 6.68 -4.35 8.53
C ALA A 39 6.04 -4.51 7.14
N VAL A 40 5.76 -5.75 6.73
CA VAL A 40 5.03 -6.03 5.49
C VAL A 40 3.64 -5.38 5.50
N LEU A 41 2.90 -5.47 6.61
CA LEU A 41 1.59 -4.84 6.74
C LEU A 41 1.68 -3.30 6.63
N HIS A 42 2.69 -2.67 7.23
CA HIS A 42 2.93 -1.24 7.08
C HIS A 42 3.19 -0.86 5.62
N PHE A 43 4.09 -1.56 4.93
CA PHE A 43 4.36 -1.31 3.51
C PHE A 43 3.11 -1.52 2.64
N ALA A 44 2.34 -2.58 2.89
CA ALA A 44 1.10 -2.84 2.19
C ALA A 44 0.08 -1.71 2.39
N ALA A 45 -0.08 -1.20 3.61
CA ALA A 45 -0.97 -0.08 3.91
C ALA A 45 -0.53 1.22 3.21
N ILE A 46 0.78 1.53 3.24
CA ILE A 46 1.35 2.69 2.55
C ILE A 46 1.10 2.59 1.04
N TYR A 47 1.35 1.43 0.43
CA TYR A 47 1.12 1.24 -1.01
C TYR A 47 -0.36 1.26 -1.37
N ALA A 48 -1.26 0.74 -0.52
CA ALA A 48 -2.69 0.83 -0.74
C ALA A 48 -3.14 2.29 -0.83
N ILE A 49 -2.72 3.13 0.13
CA ILE A 49 -2.99 4.57 0.11
C ILE A 49 -2.41 5.21 -1.16
N PHE A 50 -1.16 4.87 -1.50
CA PHE A 50 -0.48 5.42 -2.67
C PHE A 50 -1.21 5.09 -3.98
N VAL A 51 -1.60 3.84 -4.19
CA VAL A 51 -2.32 3.38 -5.37
C VAL A 51 -3.73 3.97 -5.43
N THR A 52 -4.45 4.05 -4.30
CA THR A 52 -5.77 4.71 -4.27
C THR A 52 -5.65 6.20 -4.61
N GLY A 53 -4.65 6.90 -4.05
CA GLY A 53 -4.37 8.29 -4.40
C GLY A 53 -4.04 8.45 -5.89
N LEU A 54 -3.22 7.56 -6.44
CA LEU A 54 -2.87 7.53 -7.86
C LEU A 54 -4.10 7.31 -8.75
N ASN A 55 -4.98 6.37 -8.37
CA ASN A 55 -6.22 6.08 -9.09
C ASN A 55 -7.17 7.30 -9.08
N ILE A 56 -7.21 8.06 -7.99
CA ILE A 56 -7.99 9.29 -7.91
C ILE A 56 -7.35 10.39 -8.78
N PHE A 57 -6.04 10.62 -8.66
CA PHE A 57 -5.35 11.68 -9.40
C PHE A 57 -5.33 11.43 -10.91
N MET A 58 -4.88 10.25 -11.33
CA MET A 58 -4.76 9.90 -12.76
C MET A 58 -6.11 9.52 -13.37
N GLY A 59 -6.97 8.82 -12.62
CA GLY A 59 -8.26 8.35 -13.11
C GLY A 59 -9.36 9.40 -13.03
N TYR A 60 -9.66 9.91 -11.83
CA TYR A 60 -10.78 10.82 -11.59
C TYR A 60 -10.48 12.29 -11.88
N ALA A 61 -9.31 12.79 -11.48
CA ALA A 61 -8.92 14.19 -11.69
C ALA A 61 -8.20 14.43 -13.03
N GLY A 62 -7.79 13.36 -13.73
CA GLY A 62 -7.01 13.44 -14.97
C GLY A 62 -5.63 14.10 -14.82
N GLN A 63 -5.16 14.28 -13.59
CA GLN A 63 -3.88 14.89 -13.27
C GLN A 63 -2.81 13.81 -13.17
N VAL A 64 -2.08 13.61 -14.25
CA VAL A 64 -0.90 12.74 -14.28
C VAL A 64 0.28 13.49 -13.65
N SER A 65 0.41 13.40 -12.32
CA SER A 65 1.55 13.97 -11.59
C SER A 65 2.64 12.93 -11.37
N PHE A 66 3.63 12.89 -12.28
CA PHE A 66 4.85 12.10 -12.10
C PHE A 66 5.97 12.87 -11.38
N GLY A 67 5.73 14.12 -10.95
CA GLY A 67 6.80 15.00 -10.47
C GLY A 67 7.64 14.42 -9.34
N HIS A 68 7.00 13.88 -8.29
CA HIS A 68 7.73 13.32 -7.15
C HIS A 68 8.56 12.08 -7.51
N ASN A 69 7.97 11.16 -8.29
CA ASN A 69 8.67 9.97 -8.79
C ASN A 69 9.79 10.34 -9.78
N ALA A 70 9.59 11.39 -10.59
CA ALA A 70 10.58 11.90 -11.52
C ALA A 70 11.76 12.54 -10.78
N PHE A 71 11.53 13.36 -9.75
CA PHE A 71 12.61 13.91 -8.93
C PHE A 71 13.36 12.84 -8.13
N ALA A 72 12.66 11.81 -7.63
CA ALA A 72 13.29 10.65 -7.00
C ALA A 72 14.16 9.86 -8.00
N ALA A 73 13.69 9.67 -9.23
CA ALA A 73 14.48 9.03 -10.28
C ALA A 73 15.72 9.85 -10.68
N ILE A 74 15.57 11.18 -10.82
CA ILE A 74 16.66 12.09 -11.17
C ILE A 74 17.73 12.12 -10.07
N SER A 75 17.35 12.22 -8.81
CA SER A 75 18.29 12.21 -7.68
C SER A 75 19.03 10.88 -7.57
N GLY A 76 18.31 9.76 -7.59
CA GLY A 76 18.94 8.43 -7.55
C GLY A 76 19.89 8.15 -8.71
N TYR A 77 19.53 8.56 -9.93
CA TYR A 77 20.41 8.43 -11.09
C TYR A 77 21.65 9.33 -10.99
N THR A 78 21.48 10.57 -10.51
CA THR A 78 22.58 11.49 -10.25
C THR A 78 23.57 10.91 -9.25
N SER A 79 23.08 10.42 -8.10
CA SER A 79 23.92 9.76 -7.09
C SER A 79 24.66 8.56 -7.68
N ALA A 80 23.97 7.71 -8.43
CA ALA A 80 24.58 6.55 -9.08
C ALA A 80 25.73 6.94 -10.02
N VAL A 81 25.54 7.97 -10.86
CA VAL A 81 26.59 8.47 -11.78
C VAL A 81 27.78 9.04 -11.02
N LEU A 82 27.55 9.81 -9.95
CA LEU A 82 28.61 10.39 -9.13
C LEU A 82 29.48 9.31 -8.48
N THR A 83 28.87 8.26 -7.91
CA THR A 83 29.63 7.11 -7.37
C THR A 83 30.29 6.28 -8.48
N ALA A 84 29.59 5.96 -9.56
CA ALA A 84 30.07 4.99 -10.56
C ALA A 84 31.10 5.56 -11.54
N LYS A 85 31.01 6.84 -11.88
CA LYS A 85 31.88 7.48 -12.88
C LYS A 85 32.81 8.53 -12.29
N HIS A 86 32.47 9.14 -11.16
CA HIS A 86 33.26 10.24 -10.60
C HIS A 86 33.94 9.84 -9.28
N GLY A 87 33.73 8.60 -8.80
CA GLY A 87 34.42 8.05 -7.64
C GLY A 87 34.09 8.76 -6.34
N TRP A 88 32.96 9.49 -6.28
CA TRP A 88 32.51 10.16 -5.06
C TRP A 88 32.21 9.12 -3.99
N GLU A 89 32.52 9.45 -2.73
CA GLU A 89 32.09 8.63 -1.61
C GLU A 89 30.55 8.56 -1.58
N PRO A 90 29.95 7.39 -1.32
CA PRO A 90 28.50 7.20 -1.38
C PRO A 90 27.71 8.19 -0.52
N LEU A 91 28.26 8.60 0.62
CA LEU A 91 27.65 9.60 1.50
C LEU A 91 27.61 11.00 0.88
N ALA A 92 28.67 11.40 0.17
CA ALA A 92 28.72 12.68 -0.54
C ALA A 92 27.86 12.69 -1.81
N ALA A 93 27.68 11.52 -2.43
CA ALA A 93 26.82 11.37 -3.61
C ALA A 93 25.33 11.24 -3.28
N ALA A 94 24.97 10.86 -2.05
CA ALA A 94 23.60 10.67 -1.58
C ALA A 94 22.98 11.92 -0.91
N ALA A 95 23.77 12.98 -0.73
CA ALA A 95 23.33 14.29 -0.22
C ALA A 95 22.74 15.16 -1.34
#